data_AF-A0A336M654-F1
#
_entry.id   AF-A0A336M654-F1
#
_cell.length_a   1.000
_cell.length_b   1.000
_cell.length_c   1.000
_cell.angle_alpha   90.00
_cell.angle_beta   90.00
_cell.angle_gamma   90.00
#
_symmetry.space_group_name_H-M   'P 1'
#
loop_
_entity.id
_entity.type
_entity.pdbx_description
1 polymer ?
#
loop_
_entity_poly.entity_id
_entity_poly.type
_entity_poly.pdbx_seq_one_letter_code
_entity_poly.pdbx_strand_id
1 'polypeptide(L)'
;MVDRNRRIKTCPEKFQLCDEMFDILITCEERVYDQVLEYFESRESTENQPVHVINVDIPDNHEEATVGAFLIGDMMAMMATSDDLDNEIDELLHDFETKTKRSVLHCVMFY
;
A
#
# COMPACT_ATOMS: atom_id res chain seq x y z
N MET A 1 2.90 6.38 -21.25
CA MET A 1 2.29 5.70 -20.08
C MET A 1 1.65 4.36 -20.46
N VAL A 2 0.73 4.32 -21.44
CA VAL A 2 0.01 3.08 -21.81
C VAL A 2 0.92 1.96 -22.33
N ASP A 3 1.90 2.27 -23.18
CA ASP A 3 2.83 1.24 -23.69
C ASP A 3 3.71 0.62 -22.60
N ARG A 4 4.06 1.39 -21.56
CA ARG A 4 4.77 0.88 -20.39
C ARG A 4 3.88 -0.11 -19.63
N ASN A 5 2.63 0.26 -19.37
CA ASN A 5 1.68 -0.59 -18.64
C ASN A 5 1.41 -1.91 -19.38
N ARG A 6 1.28 -1.85 -20.71
CA ARG A 6 1.09 -3.03 -21.57
C ARG A 6 2.25 -4.03 -21.53
N ARG A 7 3.46 -3.57 -21.21
CA ARG A 7 4.62 -4.47 -21.01
C ARG A 7 4.63 -5.16 -19.65
N ILE A 8 3.90 -4.61 -18.67
CA ILE A 8 3.82 -5.14 -17.30
C ILE A 8 2.64 -6.12 -17.17
N LYS A 9 1.45 -5.73 -17.64
CA LYS A 9 0.24 -6.57 -17.57
C LYS A 9 -0.72 -6.33 -18.74
N THR A 10 -1.68 -7.25 -18.92
CA THR A 10 -2.62 -7.26 -20.06
C THR A 10 -3.68 -6.16 -19.99
N CYS A 11 -4.25 -5.91 -18.81
CA CYS A 11 -5.28 -4.91 -18.57
C CYS A 11 -5.20 -4.33 -17.14
N PRO A 12 -5.81 -3.17 -16.87
CA PRO A 12 -6.04 -2.71 -15.50
C PRO A 12 -7.06 -3.60 -14.79
N GLU A 13 -6.90 -3.73 -13.48
CA GLU A 13 -7.72 -4.59 -12.62
C GLU A 13 -8.35 -3.74 -11.52
N LYS A 14 -9.54 -4.14 -11.06
CA LYS A 14 -10.21 -3.50 -9.93
C LYS A 14 -9.95 -4.33 -8.67
N PHE A 15 -9.45 -3.69 -7.63
CA PHE A 15 -9.14 -4.35 -6.36
C PHE A 15 -10.35 -5.11 -5.79
N GLN A 16 -11.55 -4.52 -5.85
CA GLN A 16 -12.76 -5.13 -5.30
C GLN A 16 -13.20 -6.44 -5.99
N LEU A 17 -12.64 -6.75 -7.16
CA LEU A 17 -12.91 -7.97 -7.91
C LEU A 17 -11.78 -9.00 -7.78
N CYS A 18 -10.73 -8.68 -7.02
CA CYS A 18 -9.60 -9.55 -6.78
C CYS A 18 -9.84 -10.39 -5.53
N ASP A 19 -9.55 -11.69 -5.61
CA ASP A 19 -9.61 -12.62 -4.48
C ASP A 19 -8.20 -13.00 -3.98
N GLU A 20 -7.16 -12.30 -4.44
CA GLU A 20 -5.80 -12.51 -3.96
C GLU A 20 -5.60 -11.88 -2.56
N MET A 21 -4.74 -12.54 -1.78
CA MET A 21 -4.36 -12.11 -0.44
C MET A 21 -2.96 -11.48 -0.46
N PHE A 22 -2.79 -10.42 0.32
CA PHE A 22 -1.57 -9.64 0.40
C PHE A 22 -1.22 -9.40 1.87
N ASP A 23 0.07 -9.39 2.20
CA ASP A 23 0.52 -9.03 3.55
C ASP A 23 0.47 -7.50 3.77
N ILE A 24 0.76 -6.75 2.70
CA ILE A 24 0.79 -5.28 2.70
C ILE A 24 0.07 -4.75 1.46
N LEU A 25 -0.82 -3.79 1.67
CA LEU A 25 -1.49 -3.00 0.65
C LEU A 25 -1.07 -1.54 0.75
N ILE A 26 -0.66 -0.96 -0.38
CA ILE A 26 -0.25 0.44 -0.44
C ILE A 26 -1.22 1.21 -1.33
N THR A 27 -1.77 2.29 -0.79
CA THR A 27 -2.62 3.23 -1.52
C THR A 27 -1.89 4.53 -1.78
N CYS A 28 -2.17 5.14 -2.92
CA CYS A 28 -1.49 6.35 -3.39
C CYS A 28 -2.26 7.65 -3.11
N GLU A 29 -3.49 7.55 -2.59
CA GLU A 29 -4.31 8.70 -2.19
C GLU A 29 -5.31 8.27 -1.09
N GLU A 30 -5.64 9.19 -0.19
CA GLU A 30 -6.55 8.95 0.94
C GLU A 30 -7.93 8.43 0.49
N ARG A 31 -8.44 8.92 -0.65
CA ARG A 31 -9.71 8.42 -1.20
C ARG A 31 -9.66 6.94 -1.59
N VAL A 32 -8.54 6.46 -2.10
CA VAL A 32 -8.35 5.04 -2.44
C VAL A 32 -8.19 4.22 -1.18
N TYR A 33 -7.49 4.76 -0.17
CA TYR A 33 -7.40 4.17 1.16
C TYR A 33 -8.79 3.90 1.75
N ASP A 34 -9.66 4.90 1.79
CA ASP A 34 -11.04 4.75 2.30
C ASP A 34 -11.82 3.68 1.54
N GLN A 35 -11.68 3.62 0.21
CA GLN A 35 -12.35 2.59 -0.62
C GLN A 35 -11.83 1.18 -0.36
N VAL A 36 -10.55 1.03 -0.01
CA VAL A 36 -9.97 -0.26 0.37
C VAL A 36 -10.51 -0.68 1.74
N LEU A 37 -10.54 0.23 2.72
CA LEU A 37 -11.09 -0.05 4.04
C LEU A 37 -12.57 -0.44 3.97
N GLU A 38 -13.40 0.33 3.26
CA GLU A 38 -14.82 0.04 3.06
C GLU A 38 -15.03 -1.35 2.40
N TYR A 39 -14.15 -1.72 1.46
CA TYR A 39 -14.21 -3.04 0.84
C TYR A 39 -13.96 -4.17 1.85
N PHE A 40 -12.95 -4.05 2.70
CA PHE A 40 -12.69 -5.03 3.75
C PHE A 40 -13.81 -5.08 4.78
N GLU A 41 -14.35 -3.94 5.21
CA GLU A 41 -15.49 -3.88 6.14
C GLU A 41 -16.78 -4.49 5.56
N SER A 42 -16.94 -4.43 4.24
CA SER A 42 -18.10 -5.02 3.54
C SER A 42 -18.03 -6.55 3.42
N ARG A 43 -16.85 -7.15 3.63
CA ARG A 43 -16.61 -8.59 3.59
C ARG A 43 -16.60 -9.15 5.01
N GLU A 44 -17.16 -10.34 5.20
CA GLU A 44 -16.96 -11.08 6.46
C GLU A 44 -15.53 -11.64 6.46
N SER A 45 -14.73 -11.25 7.46
CA SER A 45 -13.39 -11.82 7.66
C SER A 45 -13.52 -13.32 7.93
N THR A 46 -13.01 -14.12 7.00
CA THR A 46 -13.19 -15.58 7.04
C THR A 46 -11.92 -16.28 7.47
N GLU A 47 -10.75 -15.71 7.17
CA GLU A 47 -9.46 -16.36 7.35
C GLU A 47 -8.64 -15.79 8.51
N ASN A 48 -9.11 -14.71 9.16
CA ASN A 48 -8.44 -14.04 10.29
C ASN A 48 -6.96 -13.70 10.01
N GLN A 49 -6.57 -13.63 8.75
CA GLN A 49 -5.23 -13.27 8.33
C GLN A 49 -5.13 -11.74 8.27
N PRO A 50 -4.19 -11.12 9.01
CA PRO A 50 -4.01 -9.67 8.99
C PRO A 50 -3.44 -9.21 7.65
N VAL A 51 -3.81 -8.00 7.25
CA VAL A 51 -3.22 -7.25 6.14
C VAL A 51 -2.98 -5.81 6.56
N HIS A 52 -1.77 -5.31 6.32
CA HIS A 52 -1.44 -3.93 6.60
C HIS A 52 -1.83 -3.04 5.42
N VAL A 53 -2.75 -2.10 5.64
CA VAL A 53 -3.14 -1.10 4.65
C VAL A 53 -2.42 0.20 4.98
N ILE A 54 -1.60 0.68 4.06
CA ILE A 54 -0.75 1.86 4.22
C ILE A 54 -1.09 2.88 3.13
N ASN A 55 -1.36 4.13 3.50
CA ASN A 55 -1.56 5.21 2.55
C ASN A 55 -0.32 6.12 2.46
N VAL A 56 0.17 6.34 1.25
CA VAL A 56 1.18 7.34 0.94
C VAL A 56 0.61 8.29 -0.10
N ASP A 57 0.38 9.54 0.29
CA ASP A 57 -0.22 10.53 -0.59
C ASP A 57 0.77 10.93 -1.72
N ILE A 58 0.42 10.59 -2.96
CA ILE A 58 1.23 10.85 -4.15
C ILE A 58 0.38 11.64 -5.15
N PRO A 59 0.76 12.90 -5.44
CA PRO A 59 0.05 13.70 -6.43
C PRO A 59 0.01 13.00 -7.80
N ASP A 60 -1.14 13.08 -8.48
CA ASP A 60 -1.36 12.46 -9.80
C ASP A 60 -0.65 13.24 -10.92
N ASN A 61 0.67 13.14 -10.95
CA ASN A 61 1.52 13.62 -12.03
C ASN A 61 2.71 12.68 -12.24
N HIS A 62 3.35 12.77 -13.41
CA HIS A 62 4.38 11.80 -13.79
C HIS A 62 5.66 11.87 -12.94
N GLU A 63 6.02 13.09 -12.51
CA GLU A 63 7.24 13.34 -11.74
C GLU A 63 7.08 12.81 -10.31
N GLU A 64 6.00 13.20 -9.63
CA GLU A 64 5.63 12.74 -8.30
C GLU A 64 5.34 11.24 -8.26
N ALA A 65 4.70 10.67 -9.29
CA ALA A 65 4.50 9.22 -9.37
C ALA A 65 5.84 8.47 -9.47
N THR A 66 6.85 9.05 -10.11
CA THR A 66 8.19 8.45 -10.19
C THR A 66 8.90 8.53 -8.84
N VAL A 67 8.86 9.70 -8.18
CA VAL A 67 9.45 9.88 -6.85
C VAL A 67 8.75 8.98 -5.83
N GLY A 68 7.42 8.96 -5.82
CA GLY A 68 6.59 8.12 -4.97
C GLY A 68 6.87 6.63 -5.16
N ALA A 69 7.07 6.17 -6.41
CA ALA A 69 7.45 4.79 -6.68
C ALA A 69 8.82 4.41 -6.07
N PHE A 70 9.81 5.31 -6.09
CA PHE A 70 11.09 5.08 -5.41
C PHE A 70 10.93 5.07 -3.89
N LEU A 71 10.15 6.00 -3.33
CA LEU A 71 9.88 6.05 -1.89
C LEU A 71 9.19 4.77 -1.40
N ILE A 72 8.17 4.31 -2.13
CA ILE A 72 7.49 3.04 -1.85
C ILE A 72 8.48 1.87 -1.95
N GLY A 73 9.33 1.85 -2.97
CA GLY A 73 10.36 0.83 -3.13
C GLY A 73 11.33 0.77 -1.95
N ASP A 74 11.80 1.92 -1.48
CA ASP A 74 12.66 2.03 -0.30
C ASP A 74 11.94 1.56 0.97
N MET A 75 10.67 1.94 1.16
CA MET A 75 9.84 1.50 2.28
C MET A 75 9.67 -0.01 2.31
N MET A 76 9.33 -0.62 1.16
CA MET A 76 9.20 -2.07 1.02
C MET A 76 10.53 -2.80 1.27
N ALA A 77 11.66 -2.23 0.83
CA ALA A 77 12.96 -2.83 1.10
C ALA A 77 13.32 -2.81 2.59
N MET A 78 12.97 -1.73 3.32
CA MET A 78 13.14 -1.67 4.77
C MET A 78 12.27 -2.71 5.47
N MET A 79 10.98 -2.78 5.12
CA MET A 79 10.04 -3.76 5.70
C MET A 79 10.46 -5.20 5.39
N ALA A 80 10.96 -5.49 4.19
CA ALA A 80 11.42 -6.83 3.81
C ALA A 80 12.71 -7.28 4.55
N THR A 81 13.41 -6.36 5.19
CA THR A 81 14.62 -6.66 5.99
C THR A 81 14.28 -6.93 7.46
N SER A 82 13.07 -6.58 7.90
CA SER A 82 12.59 -6.82 9.26
C SER A 82 12.35 -8.32 9.51
N ASP A 83 12.75 -8.79 10.69
CA ASP A 83 12.50 -10.17 11.13
C ASP A 83 11.08 -10.32 11.73
N ASP A 84 10.48 -9.22 12.21
CA ASP A 84 9.16 -9.18 12.87
C ASP A 84 8.40 -7.91 12.47
N LEU A 85 7.81 -7.95 11.27
CA LEU A 85 7.14 -6.79 10.68
C LEU A 85 5.98 -6.28 11.54
N ASP A 86 5.18 -7.17 12.12
CA ASP A 86 3.99 -6.79 12.89
C ASP A 86 4.33 -5.91 14.10
N ASN A 87 5.50 -6.15 14.72
CA ASN A 87 5.98 -5.39 15.87
C ASN A 87 6.80 -4.16 15.46
N GLU A 88 7.50 -4.20 14.33
CA GLU A 88 8.42 -3.13 13.89
C GLU A 88 7.77 -2.10 12.95
N ILE A 89 6.60 -2.39 12.38
CA ILE A 89 5.97 -1.56 11.34
C ILE A 89 5.75 -0.11 11.78
N ASP A 90 5.31 0.12 13.02
CA ASP A 90 5.07 1.47 13.54
C ASP A 90 6.36 2.30 13.60
N GLU A 91 7.48 1.69 14.01
CA GLU A 91 8.80 2.35 14.05
C GLU A 91 9.32 2.62 12.63
N LEU A 92 9.20 1.63 11.73
CA LEU A 92 9.60 1.76 10.34
C LEU A 92 8.81 2.86 9.61
N LEU A 93 7.51 2.95 9.86
CA LEU A 93 6.66 4.00 9.31
C LEU A 93 7.04 5.37 9.87
N HIS A 94 7.31 5.47 11.17
CA HIS A 94 7.76 6.72 11.78
C HIS A 94 9.09 7.23 11.21
N ASP A 95 10.06 6.31 11.01
CA ASP A 95 11.34 6.63 10.38
C ASP A 95 11.16 7.07 8.92
N PHE A 96 10.26 6.41 8.20
CA PHE A 96 9.90 6.80 6.84
C PHE A 96 9.25 8.19 6.78
N GLU A 97 8.29 8.50 7.67
CA GLU A 97 7.67 9.82 7.76
C GLU A 97 8.71 10.91 8.05
N THR A 98 9.61 10.64 8.99
CA THR A 98 10.68 11.58 9.36
C THR A 98 11.64 11.85 8.21
N LYS A 99 12.00 10.80 7.45
CA LYS A 99 12.90 10.89 6.31
C LYS A 99 12.26 11.57 5.10
N THR A 100 11.00 11.27 4.81
CA THR A 100 10.31 11.74 3.59
C THR A 100 9.50 13.02 3.80
N LYS A 101 9.22 13.39 5.06
CA LYS A 101 8.32 14.49 5.46
C LYS A 101 6.92 14.37 4.85
N ARG A 102 6.46 13.15 4.60
CA ARG A 102 5.10 12.83 4.16
C ARG A 102 4.36 12.15 5.29
N SER A 103 3.09 12.47 5.45
CA SER A 103 2.20 11.73 6.35
C SER A 103 1.87 10.38 5.76
N VAL A 104 1.92 9.36 6.58
CA VAL A 104 1.51 8.00 6.24
C VAL A 104 0.33 7.62 7.12
N LEU A 105 -0.70 7.05 6.50
CA LEU A 105 -1.79 6.41 7.25
C LEU A 105 -1.52 4.91 7.27
N HIS A 106 -1.84 4.27 8.39
CA HIS A 106 -1.70 2.83 8.55
C HIS A 106 -2.88 2.29 9.34
N CYS A 107 -3.38 1.14 8.89
CA CYS A 107 -4.39 0.36 9.58
C CYS A 107 -4.17 -1.13 9.27
N VAL A 108 -4.66 -1.99 10.16
CA VAL A 108 -4.67 -3.44 9.96
C VAL A 108 -6.09 -3.88 9.68
N MET A 109 -6.29 -4.52 8.54
CA MET A 109 -7.55 -5.19 8.18
C MET A 109 -7.36 -6.71 8.23
N PHE A 110 -8.45 -7.46 8.09
CA PHE A 110 -8.43 -8.92 8.13
C PHE A 110 -9.19 -9.49 6.93
N TYR A 111 -8.63 -10.52 6.31
CA TYR A 111 -9.31 -11.32 5.27
C TYR A 111 -10.36 -12.27 5.84
#